data_AF-A0A2V8LRD7-F1
#
_entry.id   AF-A0A2V8LRD7-F1
#
_cell.length_a   1.000
_cell.length_b   1.000
_cell.length_c   1.000
_cell.angle_alpha   90.00
_cell.angle_beta   90.00
_cell.angle_gamma   90.00
#
_symmetry.space_group_name_H-M   'P 1'
#
loop_
_entity.id
_entity.type
_entity.pdbx_description
1 polymer ?
#
loop_
_entity_poly.entity_id
_entity_poly.type
_entity_poly.pdbx_seq_one_letter_code
_entity_poly.pdbx_strand_id
1 'polypeptide(L)'
;MAEPRSAAAVVLVRERPELEVFWVRRAPQMVFQGGFYAFPGGQVDRNEDARACAARELLEETGVRVDPQTFIDIGRWVTPPFVPRRFDTLFFMAKCPDGEEARVMTAENDFGEWIRPQDALAKWMRGQILMATPILHTLRSLASGLALPWAHEESPLEIEMRAGVVLIPLRTPTLPPATHTNCYVIGGDQVIVIDPASPYEEEQALLDRLLEKRKIREIWLTHLHRDHVSGANHLKERRGVRIAAHPITARDLQGVVEVDRTFEENERLELAGDSGWVLRVFHTPGHARGHVCVFEEKNGSLITGDLMAGFGTIVIDPPEGHMATYFDSLRRMQALDVTALFPAHGPVLANAKEKIQEYLDHRLHREKKILSAW
;
A
#
# COMPACT_ATOMS: atom_id res chain seq x y z
N MET A 1 -6.85 -11.79 -15.04
CA MET A 1 -6.67 -11.35 -13.63
C MET A 1 -6.81 -12.57 -12.73
N ALA A 2 -6.12 -12.62 -11.59
CA ALA A 2 -6.24 -13.75 -10.67
C ALA A 2 -7.66 -13.84 -10.11
N GLU A 3 -8.26 -15.03 -10.07
CA GLU A 3 -9.54 -15.24 -9.39
C GLU A 3 -9.36 -15.09 -7.87
N PRO A 4 -10.27 -14.36 -7.19
CA PRO A 4 -10.21 -14.22 -5.75
C PRO A 4 -10.53 -15.55 -5.06
N ARG A 5 -9.76 -15.89 -4.03
CA ARG A 5 -10.00 -17.07 -3.19
C ARG A 5 -10.98 -16.73 -2.08
N SER A 6 -11.93 -17.61 -1.79
CA SER A 6 -12.84 -17.44 -0.65
C SER A 6 -12.06 -17.40 0.67
N ALA A 7 -12.39 -16.43 1.51
CA ALA A 7 -11.79 -16.24 2.83
C ALA A 7 -12.85 -15.80 3.85
N ALA A 8 -12.53 -15.97 5.14
CA ALA A 8 -13.37 -15.50 6.23
C ALA A 8 -12.53 -14.90 7.35
N ALA A 9 -13.02 -13.85 7.99
CA ALA A 9 -12.34 -13.17 9.10
C ALA A 9 -13.33 -12.81 10.22
N VAL A 10 -12.85 -12.78 11.47
CA VAL A 10 -13.66 -12.50 12.65
C VAL A 10 -13.12 -11.30 13.42
N VAL A 11 -13.97 -10.30 13.61
CA VAL A 11 -13.76 -9.21 14.56
C VAL A 11 -14.21 -9.69 15.93
N LEU A 12 -13.25 -10.18 16.71
CA LEU A 12 -13.51 -10.60 18.09
C LEU A 12 -13.59 -9.37 18.99
N VAL A 13 -14.71 -9.20 19.69
CA VAL A 13 -14.97 -8.04 20.57
C VAL A 13 -15.16 -8.43 22.03
N ARG A 14 -14.83 -7.53 22.93
CA ARG A 14 -15.20 -7.60 24.36
C ARG A 14 -15.51 -6.21 24.91
N GLU A 15 -16.20 -6.15 26.04
CA GLU A 15 -16.51 -4.88 26.74
C GLU A 15 -15.93 -4.92 28.16
N ARG A 16 -14.85 -4.16 28.42
CA ARG A 16 -14.22 -4.05 29.75
C ARG A 16 -13.40 -2.74 29.93
N PRO A 17 -13.91 -1.65 30.52
CA PRO A 17 -15.30 -1.19 30.60
C PRO A 17 -15.83 -0.61 29.27
N GLU A 18 -14.93 -0.39 28.31
CA GLU A 18 -15.23 0.09 26.95
C GLU A 18 -15.09 -1.06 25.94
N LEU A 19 -15.58 -0.83 24.71
CA LEU A 19 -15.45 -1.78 23.60
C LEU A 19 -13.98 -1.91 23.18
N GLU A 20 -13.49 -3.14 23.14
CA GLU A 20 -12.19 -3.50 22.58
C GLU A 20 -12.36 -4.55 21.47
N VAL A 21 -11.47 -4.49 20.47
CA VAL A 21 -11.31 -5.52 19.44
C VAL A 21 -9.99 -6.26 19.68
N PHE A 22 -9.96 -7.55 19.39
CA PHE A 22 -8.71 -8.28 19.28
C PHE A 22 -8.22 -8.22 17.83
N TRP A 23 -7.02 -7.68 17.64
CA TRP A 23 -6.36 -7.65 16.35
C TRP A 23 -5.01 -8.35 16.42
N VAL A 24 -4.47 -8.70 15.27
CA VAL A 24 -3.17 -9.35 15.11
C VAL A 24 -2.33 -8.54 14.13
N ARG A 25 -1.00 -8.62 14.28
CA ARG A 25 -0.07 -8.18 13.25
C ARG A 25 0.46 -9.41 12.54
N ARG A 26 0.28 -9.46 11.22
CA ARG A 26 0.82 -10.52 10.38
C ARG A 26 2.33 -10.49 10.45
N ALA A 27 2.95 -11.65 10.63
CA ALA A 27 4.39 -11.73 10.72
C ALA A 27 5.06 -11.21 9.43
N PRO A 28 6.23 -10.53 9.50
CA PRO A 28 6.89 -9.89 8.35
C PRO A 28 7.12 -10.81 7.14
N GLN A 29 7.35 -12.09 7.38
CA GLN A 29 7.58 -13.11 6.35
C GLN A 29 6.31 -13.52 5.58
N MET A 30 5.13 -13.12 6.05
CA MET A 30 3.88 -13.47 5.39
C MET A 30 3.81 -12.83 4.00
N VAL A 31 3.54 -13.66 3.00
CA VAL A 31 3.58 -13.24 1.59
C VAL A 31 2.44 -12.26 1.25
N PHE A 32 1.32 -12.32 1.97
CA PHE A 32 0.22 -11.36 1.80
C PHE A 32 0.11 -10.47 3.03
N GLN A 33 0.41 -9.18 2.84
CA GLN A 33 0.32 -8.14 3.87
C GLN A 33 1.11 -8.45 5.15
N GLY A 34 2.30 -9.08 5.04
CA GLY A 34 3.21 -9.22 6.17
C GLY A 34 3.55 -7.86 6.79
N GLY A 35 3.48 -7.74 8.11
CA GLY A 35 3.63 -6.50 8.87
C GLY A 35 2.36 -5.64 9.00
N PHE A 36 1.24 -6.01 8.38
CA PHE A 36 -0.02 -5.28 8.53
C PHE A 36 -0.80 -5.76 9.75
N TYR A 37 -1.57 -4.85 10.34
CA TYR A 37 -2.58 -5.20 11.32
C TYR A 37 -3.86 -5.70 10.64
N ALA A 38 -4.42 -6.78 11.16
CA ALA A 38 -5.58 -7.48 10.63
C ALA A 38 -6.41 -8.09 11.76
N PHE A 39 -7.57 -8.66 11.41
CA PHE A 39 -8.34 -9.53 12.28
C PHE A 39 -8.02 -11.00 11.96
N PRO A 40 -8.16 -11.92 12.94
CA PRO A 40 -8.01 -13.36 12.70
C PRO A 40 -8.88 -13.83 11.54
N GLY A 41 -8.33 -14.69 10.68
CA GLY A 41 -9.02 -15.13 9.49
C GLY A 41 -8.10 -15.65 8.40
N GLY A 42 -8.64 -16.55 7.59
CA GLY A 42 -7.90 -17.29 6.58
C GLY A 42 -8.76 -17.73 5.42
N GLN A 43 -8.24 -18.68 4.66
CA GLN A 43 -8.87 -19.18 3.45
C GLN A 43 -9.93 -20.22 3.78
N VAL A 44 -11.08 -20.17 3.11
CA VAL A 44 -12.14 -21.17 3.26
C VAL A 44 -11.71 -22.46 2.55
N ASP A 45 -11.80 -23.58 3.28
CA ASP A 45 -11.48 -24.90 2.72
C ASP A 45 -12.58 -25.43 1.78
N ARG A 46 -12.23 -26.47 1.01
CA ARG A 46 -13.20 -27.12 0.11
C ARG A 46 -14.36 -27.71 0.93
N ASN A 47 -15.59 -27.30 0.62
CA ASN A 47 -16.83 -27.69 1.30
C ASN A 47 -16.97 -27.17 2.74
N GLU A 48 -16.16 -26.19 3.14
CA GLU A 48 -16.31 -25.49 4.40
C GLU A 48 -17.25 -24.28 4.21
N ASP A 49 -18.15 -24.06 5.17
CA ASP A 49 -18.93 -22.82 5.22
C ASP A 49 -18.09 -21.68 5.80
N ALA A 50 -18.33 -20.44 5.35
CA ALA A 50 -17.53 -19.29 5.76
C ALA A 50 -17.56 -19.02 7.27
N ARG A 51 -18.69 -19.28 7.97
CA ARG A 51 -18.75 -19.12 9.43
C ARG A 51 -17.92 -20.19 10.13
N ALA A 52 -17.96 -21.42 9.63
CA ALA A 52 -17.14 -22.51 10.14
C ALA A 52 -15.64 -22.21 9.95
N CYS A 53 -15.26 -21.71 8.78
CA CYS A 53 -13.90 -21.23 8.51
C CYS A 53 -13.50 -20.15 9.50
N ALA A 54 -14.30 -19.08 9.64
CA ALA A 54 -13.95 -17.98 10.53
C ALA A 54 -13.80 -18.42 12.00
N ALA A 55 -14.62 -19.37 12.47
CA ALA A 55 -14.49 -19.93 13.81
C ALA A 55 -13.26 -20.85 13.98
N ARG A 56 -12.92 -21.63 12.96
CA ARG A 56 -11.69 -22.44 12.92
C ARG A 56 -10.45 -21.54 12.98
N GLU A 57 -10.37 -20.54 12.11
CA GLU A 57 -9.26 -19.58 12.06
C GLU A 57 -9.14 -18.80 13.38
N LEU A 58 -10.27 -18.36 13.96
CA LEU A 58 -10.28 -17.74 15.28
C LEU A 58 -9.67 -18.66 16.35
N LEU A 59 -10.07 -19.93 16.38
CA LEU A 59 -9.54 -20.90 17.34
C LEU A 59 -8.04 -21.17 17.10
N GLU A 60 -7.65 -21.39 15.85
CA GLU A 60 -6.27 -21.70 15.46
C GLU A 60 -5.33 -20.54 15.75
N GLU A 61 -5.72 -19.30 15.41
CA GLU A 61 -4.89 -18.11 15.57
C GLU A 61 -4.90 -17.53 16.99
N THR A 62 -6.00 -17.68 17.74
CA THR A 62 -6.20 -16.96 19.01
C THR A 62 -6.40 -17.85 20.24
N GLY A 63 -6.70 -19.13 20.03
CA GLY A 63 -7.10 -20.06 21.08
C GLY A 63 -8.55 -19.90 21.56
N VAL A 64 -9.28 -18.87 21.11
CA VAL A 64 -10.65 -18.59 21.53
C VAL A 64 -11.65 -19.40 20.70
N ARG A 65 -12.53 -20.13 21.40
CA ARG A 65 -13.60 -20.89 20.77
C ARG A 65 -14.93 -20.16 20.89
N VAL A 66 -15.58 -19.90 19.77
CA VAL A 66 -16.93 -19.31 19.70
C VAL A 66 -17.80 -20.17 18.79
N ASP A 67 -19.08 -20.32 19.15
CA ASP A 67 -20.05 -21.01 18.29
C ASP A 67 -20.29 -20.18 17.01
N PRO A 68 -19.99 -20.72 15.80
CA PRO A 68 -20.18 -20.01 14.54
C PRO A 68 -21.63 -19.53 14.28
N GLN A 69 -22.62 -20.18 14.91
CA GLN A 69 -24.03 -19.78 14.79
C GLN A 69 -24.33 -18.45 15.50
N THR A 70 -23.47 -18.03 16.42
CA THR A 70 -23.61 -16.77 17.16
C THR A 70 -22.95 -15.58 16.45
N PHE A 71 -22.23 -15.82 15.36
CA PHE A 71 -21.57 -14.76 14.60
C PHE A 71 -22.58 -13.81 13.95
N ILE A 72 -22.24 -12.53 13.94
CA ILE A 72 -22.99 -11.48 13.24
C ILE A 72 -22.27 -11.21 11.92
N ASP A 73 -23.00 -11.23 10.80
CA ASP A 73 -22.46 -10.86 9.50
C ASP A 73 -22.25 -9.34 9.44
N ILE A 74 -21.03 -8.90 9.16
CA ILE A 74 -20.70 -7.46 9.16
C ILE A 74 -20.22 -6.93 7.81
N GLY A 75 -19.88 -7.79 6.85
CA GLY A 75 -19.58 -7.36 5.49
C GLY A 75 -18.86 -8.39 4.62
N ARG A 76 -18.58 -7.99 3.37
CA ARG A 76 -17.80 -8.76 2.38
C ARG A 76 -16.87 -7.82 1.64
N TRP A 77 -15.62 -8.21 1.44
CA TRP A 77 -14.64 -7.42 0.70
C TRP A 77 -13.86 -8.26 -0.30
N VAL A 78 -13.81 -7.81 -1.55
CA VAL A 78 -12.99 -8.43 -2.60
C VAL A 78 -11.71 -7.62 -2.80
N THR A 79 -10.58 -8.30 -2.76
CA THR A 79 -9.27 -7.67 -3.01
C THR A 79 -9.21 -7.11 -4.44
N PRO A 80 -8.67 -5.89 -4.64
CA PRO A 80 -8.62 -5.25 -5.95
C PRO A 80 -8.02 -6.10 -7.07
N PRO A 81 -8.54 -5.97 -8.31
CA PRO A 81 -8.12 -6.76 -9.47
C PRO A 81 -6.63 -6.64 -9.84
N PHE A 82 -6.00 -5.51 -9.51
CA PHE A 82 -4.59 -5.24 -9.79
C PHE A 82 -3.62 -5.95 -8.82
N VAL A 83 -4.13 -6.50 -7.71
CA VAL A 83 -3.31 -7.23 -6.73
C VAL A 83 -3.15 -8.68 -7.20
N PRO A 84 -1.94 -9.26 -7.24
CA PRO A 84 -1.73 -10.63 -7.72
C PRO A 84 -2.38 -11.72 -6.85
N ARG A 85 -2.42 -11.52 -5.53
CA ARG A 85 -3.06 -12.41 -4.56
C ARG A 85 -4.35 -11.77 -4.06
N ARG A 86 -5.48 -12.39 -4.37
CA ARG A 86 -6.80 -11.82 -4.12
C ARG A 86 -7.63 -12.74 -3.26
N PHE A 87 -8.38 -12.14 -2.35
CA PHE A 87 -9.34 -12.82 -1.49
C PHE A 87 -10.70 -12.16 -1.63
N ASP A 88 -11.73 -12.99 -1.57
CA ASP A 88 -13.12 -12.62 -1.40
C ASP A 88 -13.51 -12.99 0.03
N THR A 89 -13.42 -12.00 0.93
CA THR A 89 -13.44 -12.23 2.37
C THR A 89 -14.79 -11.86 2.95
N LEU A 90 -15.45 -12.80 3.60
CA LEU A 90 -16.59 -12.56 4.48
C LEU A 90 -16.11 -12.17 5.88
N PHE A 91 -16.66 -11.10 6.42
CA PHE A 91 -16.32 -10.59 7.75
C PHE A 91 -17.48 -10.83 8.71
N PHE A 92 -17.13 -11.39 9.86
CA PHE A 92 -18.04 -11.67 10.96
C PHE A 92 -17.61 -10.90 12.21
N MET A 93 -18.54 -10.66 13.13
CA MET A 93 -18.27 -10.16 14.46
C MET A 93 -18.71 -11.19 15.49
N ALA A 94 -17.91 -11.35 16.55
CA ALA A 94 -18.14 -12.32 17.60
C ALA A 94 -17.79 -11.73 18.97
N LYS A 95 -18.63 -11.98 19.98
CA LYS A 95 -18.30 -11.65 21.37
C LYS A 95 -17.35 -12.70 21.93
N CYS A 96 -16.25 -12.26 22.54
CA CYS A 96 -15.36 -13.14 23.29
C CYS A 96 -16.10 -13.73 24.51
N PRO A 97 -16.11 -15.06 24.69
CA PRO A 97 -16.77 -15.68 25.83
C PRO A 97 -16.15 -15.25 27.16
N ASP A 98 -16.96 -15.21 28.21
CA ASP A 98 -16.45 -14.85 29.54
C ASP A 98 -15.43 -15.87 30.02
N GLY A 99 -14.26 -15.39 30.45
CA GLY A 99 -13.15 -16.21 30.94
C GLY A 99 -12.17 -16.69 29.86
N GLU A 100 -12.51 -16.53 28.58
CA GLU A 100 -11.57 -16.73 27.47
C GLU A 100 -10.63 -15.51 27.33
N GLU A 101 -9.39 -15.74 26.90
CA GLU A 101 -8.41 -14.69 26.66
C GLU A 101 -7.64 -14.98 25.37
N ALA A 102 -7.87 -14.16 24.35
CA ALA A 102 -7.22 -14.26 23.05
C ALA A 102 -5.73 -13.94 23.13
N ARG A 103 -4.92 -14.74 22.43
CA ARG A 103 -3.45 -14.61 22.37
C ARG A 103 -2.97 -15.18 21.03
N VAL A 104 -1.87 -14.69 20.49
CA VAL A 104 -1.31 -15.27 19.26
C VAL A 104 -0.89 -16.72 19.48
N MET A 105 -1.42 -17.63 18.67
CA MET A 105 -1.17 -19.08 18.75
C MET A 105 -0.40 -19.64 17.55
N THR A 106 -0.28 -18.89 16.45
CA THR A 106 0.38 -19.33 15.21
C THR A 106 1.57 -18.44 14.87
N ALA A 107 2.49 -18.96 14.06
CA ALA A 107 3.63 -18.20 13.53
C ALA A 107 3.25 -17.24 12.39
N GLU A 108 1.98 -17.27 11.95
CA GLU A 108 1.47 -16.36 10.92
C GLU A 108 1.32 -14.93 11.43
N ASN A 109 1.18 -14.78 12.75
CA ASN A 109 1.11 -13.50 13.45
C ASN A 109 2.28 -13.40 14.43
N ASP A 110 2.89 -12.22 14.55
CA ASP A 110 4.00 -11.99 15.48
C ASP A 110 3.62 -11.12 16.68
N PHE A 111 2.40 -10.59 16.66
CA PHE A 111 1.85 -9.73 17.71
C PHE A 111 0.33 -9.80 17.72
N GLY A 112 -0.28 -9.66 18.89
CA GLY A 112 -1.73 -9.53 19.06
C GLY A 112 -2.05 -8.87 20.40
N GLU A 113 -3.07 -8.02 20.42
CA GLU A 113 -3.51 -7.30 21.62
C GLU A 113 -5.01 -7.01 21.52
N TRP A 114 -5.62 -6.77 22.68
CA TRP A 114 -6.90 -6.09 22.78
C TRP A 114 -6.66 -4.59 22.69
N ILE A 115 -7.44 -3.91 21.86
CA ILE A 115 -7.33 -2.45 21.69
C ILE A 115 -8.69 -1.82 21.47
N ARG A 116 -8.86 -0.60 21.97
CA ARG A 116 -10.04 0.22 21.65
C ARG A 116 -9.98 0.67 20.18
N PRO A 117 -11.10 0.63 19.43
CA PRO A 117 -11.12 1.09 18.04
C PRO A 117 -10.57 2.51 17.84
N GLN A 118 -10.84 3.43 18.78
CA GLN A 118 -10.33 4.80 18.75
C GLN A 118 -8.81 4.87 18.87
N ASP A 119 -8.21 4.04 19.72
CA ASP A 119 -6.75 4.00 19.92
C ASP A 119 -6.05 3.39 18.71
N ALA A 120 -6.64 2.35 18.10
CA ALA A 120 -6.18 1.78 16.84
C ALA A 120 -6.16 2.82 15.72
N LEU A 121 -7.25 3.58 15.56
CA LEU A 121 -7.33 4.69 14.61
C LEU A 121 -6.31 5.79 14.92
N ALA A 122 -6.09 6.11 16.19
CA ALA A 122 -5.09 7.10 16.58
C ALA A 122 -3.65 6.64 16.26
N LYS A 123 -3.32 5.35 16.46
CA LYS A 123 -2.04 4.76 16.03
C LYS A 123 -1.87 4.90 14.51
N TRP A 124 -2.92 4.64 13.73
CA TRP A 124 -2.90 4.76 12.27
C TRP A 124 -2.79 6.21 11.78
N MET A 125 -3.51 7.14 12.40
CA MET A 125 -3.42 8.58 12.08
C MET A 125 -2.02 9.15 12.36
N ARG A 126 -1.30 8.59 13.34
CA ARG A 126 0.10 8.90 13.62
C ARG A 126 1.09 8.10 12.75
N GLY A 127 0.61 7.36 11.74
CA GLY A 127 1.41 6.56 10.82
C GLY A 127 2.24 5.45 11.45
N GLN A 128 1.90 5.02 12.68
CA GLN A 128 2.65 4.00 13.42
C GLN A 128 2.38 2.58 12.92
N ILE A 129 1.29 2.39 12.18
CA ILE A 129 0.81 1.08 11.71
C ILE A 129 0.29 1.17 10.28
N LEU A 130 0.29 0.03 9.59
CA LEU A 130 -0.38 -0.15 8.30
C LEU A 130 -1.61 -1.03 8.48
N MET A 131 -2.70 -0.64 7.81
CA MET A 131 -3.95 -1.40 7.77
C MET A 131 -4.51 -1.41 6.36
N ALA A 132 -5.12 -2.52 5.98
CA ALA A 132 -5.89 -2.59 4.75
C ALA A 132 -7.26 -1.90 4.93
N THR A 133 -7.87 -1.49 3.82
CA THR A 133 -9.17 -0.78 3.80
C THR A 133 -10.28 -1.46 4.62
N PRO A 134 -10.47 -2.80 4.58
CA PRO A 134 -11.53 -3.44 5.36
C PRO A 134 -11.34 -3.24 6.87
N ILE A 135 -10.10 -3.35 7.36
CA ILE A 135 -9.75 -3.21 8.77
C ILE A 135 -9.99 -1.77 9.23
N LEU A 136 -9.51 -0.79 8.46
CA LEU A 136 -9.72 0.63 8.73
C LEU A 136 -11.21 0.99 8.76
N HIS A 137 -11.99 0.46 7.81
CA HIS A 137 -13.44 0.66 7.75
C HIS A 137 -14.12 0.10 9.00
N THR A 138 -13.86 -1.15 9.36
CA THR A 138 -14.41 -1.78 10.58
C THR A 138 -14.12 -0.94 11.82
N LEU A 139 -12.87 -0.51 12.01
CA LEU A 139 -12.49 0.30 13.16
C LEU A 139 -13.19 1.66 13.19
N ARG A 140 -13.33 2.35 12.04
CA ARG A 140 -14.08 3.61 11.95
C ARG A 140 -15.56 3.43 12.29
N SER A 141 -16.19 2.37 11.81
CA SER A 141 -17.59 2.05 12.09
C SER A 141 -17.81 1.77 13.58
N LEU A 142 -16.95 0.94 14.19
CA LEU A 142 -17.01 0.64 15.62
C LEU A 142 -16.73 1.89 16.47
N ALA A 143 -15.76 2.72 16.08
CA ALA A 143 -15.39 3.92 16.83
C ALA A 143 -16.48 5.01 16.83
N SER A 144 -17.31 5.03 15.80
CA SER A 144 -18.40 6.01 15.62
C SER A 144 -19.76 5.53 16.12
N GLY A 145 -19.87 4.26 16.57
CA GLY A 145 -21.13 3.67 17.02
C GLY A 145 -22.15 3.45 15.90
N LEU A 146 -21.71 3.46 14.64
CA LEU A 146 -22.58 3.22 13.48
C LEU A 146 -22.94 1.73 13.39
N ALA A 147 -24.20 1.43 13.05
CA ALA A 147 -24.68 0.07 12.83
C ALA A 147 -23.96 -0.55 11.63
N LEU A 148 -23.33 -1.72 11.81
CA LEU A 148 -22.78 -2.51 10.71
C LEU A 148 -23.98 -3.16 9.97
N PRO A 149 -24.22 -2.78 8.70
CA PRO A 149 -23.57 -3.51 7.62
C PRO A 149 -23.03 -2.61 6.50
N TRP A 150 -22.16 -3.14 5.63
CA TRP A 150 -22.47 -3.39 4.21
C TRP A 150 -21.27 -4.00 3.46
N ALA A 151 -21.59 -4.80 2.44
CA ALA A 151 -20.70 -5.33 1.40
C ALA A 151 -20.76 -4.46 0.13
N HIS A 152 -19.83 -4.63 -0.83
CA HIS A 152 -20.13 -5.28 -2.13
C HIS A 152 -19.00 -5.13 -3.14
N GLU A 153 -18.76 -6.24 -3.86
CA GLU A 153 -18.04 -6.52 -5.12
C GLU A 153 -16.97 -5.55 -5.67
N GLU A 154 -17.22 -4.23 -5.65
CA GLU A 154 -16.33 -3.24 -6.22
C GLU A 154 -15.24 -2.82 -5.24
N SER A 155 -14.01 -2.94 -5.71
CA SER A 155 -12.82 -2.59 -4.94
C SER A 155 -12.72 -1.08 -4.75
N PRO A 156 -12.22 -0.60 -3.59
CA PRO A 156 -12.06 0.83 -3.36
C PRO A 156 -11.14 1.44 -4.43
N LEU A 157 -11.58 2.55 -5.01
CA LEU A 157 -10.81 3.31 -6.01
C LEU A 157 -9.67 4.11 -5.37
N GLU A 158 -9.85 4.50 -4.10
CA GLU A 158 -8.83 5.14 -3.27
C GLU A 158 -8.42 4.19 -2.15
N ILE A 159 -7.15 3.82 -2.12
CA ILE A 159 -6.60 2.88 -1.14
C ILE A 159 -5.66 3.65 -0.22
N GLU A 160 -6.05 3.75 1.06
CA GLU A 160 -5.30 4.50 2.06
C GLU A 160 -4.81 3.54 3.15
N MET A 161 -3.60 3.01 2.97
CA MET A 161 -3.01 2.09 3.95
C MET A 161 -2.32 2.83 5.10
N ARG A 162 -1.98 4.09 4.88
CA ARG A 162 -1.43 5.03 5.86
C ARG A 162 -2.09 6.38 5.69
N ALA A 163 -2.45 7.02 6.81
CA ALA A 163 -3.15 8.29 6.80
C ALA A 163 -2.43 9.34 5.94
N GLY A 164 -3.12 9.88 4.95
CA GLY A 164 -2.66 10.90 3.99
C GLY A 164 -1.69 10.41 2.90
N VAL A 165 -1.49 9.09 2.76
CA VAL A 165 -0.84 8.48 1.58
C VAL A 165 -1.89 7.65 0.85
N VAL A 166 -2.50 8.25 -0.16
CA VAL A 166 -3.56 7.62 -0.96
C VAL A 166 -2.97 7.03 -2.23
N LEU A 167 -3.28 5.77 -2.49
CA LEU A 167 -2.94 5.03 -3.70
C LEU A 167 -4.18 4.95 -4.59
N ILE A 168 -4.06 5.42 -5.83
CA ILE A 168 -5.07 5.30 -6.88
C ILE A 168 -4.49 4.43 -8.00
N PRO A 169 -4.94 3.17 -8.14
CA PRO A 169 -4.42 2.25 -9.15
C PRO A 169 -5.06 2.59 -10.50
N LEU A 170 -4.27 3.09 -11.45
CA LEU A 170 -4.76 3.45 -12.79
C LEU A 170 -4.32 2.40 -13.81
N ARG A 171 -5.20 1.98 -14.71
CA ARG A 171 -4.79 1.07 -15.81
C ARG A 171 -3.77 1.75 -16.71
N THR A 172 -2.71 1.04 -17.07
CA THR A 172 -1.64 1.58 -17.93
C THR A 172 -1.13 0.53 -18.91
N PRO A 173 -0.50 0.95 -20.03
CA PRO A 173 0.23 0.04 -20.92
C PRO A 173 1.60 -0.36 -20.34
N THR A 174 1.62 -0.90 -19.11
CA THR A 174 2.83 -1.36 -18.41
C THR A 174 3.24 -2.78 -18.81
N LEU A 175 4.39 -3.26 -18.34
CA LEU A 175 4.90 -4.59 -18.65
C LEU A 175 4.16 -5.69 -17.87
N PRO A 176 3.75 -6.80 -18.53
CA PRO A 176 3.16 -7.94 -17.84
C PRO A 176 4.08 -8.51 -16.74
N PRO A 177 3.51 -9.00 -15.61
CA PRO A 177 2.09 -9.22 -15.37
C PRO A 177 1.37 -8.01 -14.76
N ALA A 178 2.04 -6.86 -14.62
CA ALA A 178 1.39 -5.64 -14.17
C ALA A 178 0.38 -5.15 -15.22
N THR A 179 -0.70 -4.55 -14.74
CA THR A 179 -1.77 -3.98 -15.58
C THR A 179 -2.14 -2.56 -15.17
N HIS A 180 -1.61 -2.11 -14.02
CA HIS A 180 -1.89 -0.82 -13.42
C HIS A 180 -0.59 -0.20 -12.89
N THR A 181 -0.59 1.12 -12.81
CA THR A 181 0.41 1.93 -12.11
C THR A 181 -0.28 2.69 -11.00
N ASN A 182 0.35 2.72 -9.84
CA ASN A 182 -0.14 3.38 -8.65
C ASN A 182 0.20 4.87 -8.74
N CYS A 183 -0.82 5.69 -9.00
CA CYS A 183 -0.75 7.13 -8.79
C CYS A 183 -0.88 7.40 -7.28
N TYR A 184 0.04 8.18 -6.72
CA TYR A 184 0.02 8.52 -5.30
C TYR A 184 -0.44 9.95 -5.06
N VAL A 185 -1.28 10.15 -4.06
CA VAL A 185 -1.74 11.46 -3.60
C VAL A 185 -1.36 11.62 -2.15
N ILE A 186 -0.42 12.52 -1.87
CA ILE A 186 0.23 12.62 -0.57
C ILE A 186 0.07 14.00 0.03
N GLY A 187 -0.42 14.06 1.27
CA GLY A 187 -0.57 15.29 2.03
C GLY A 187 -1.87 15.37 2.83
N GLY A 188 -2.24 16.59 3.18
CA GLY A 188 -3.47 16.91 3.91
C GLY A 188 -4.25 17.99 3.15
N ASP A 189 -4.29 19.21 3.69
CA ASP A 189 -4.98 20.36 3.06
C ASP A 189 -4.44 20.70 1.67
N GLN A 190 -3.15 20.47 1.45
CA GLN A 190 -2.51 20.44 0.15
C GLN A 190 -1.90 19.07 -0.11
N VAL A 191 -1.91 18.67 -1.38
CA VAL A 191 -1.38 17.38 -1.81
C VAL A 191 -0.40 17.50 -2.97
N ILE A 192 0.56 16.57 -3.01
CA ILE A 192 1.37 16.26 -4.19
C ILE A 192 0.74 15.05 -4.87
N VAL A 193 0.62 15.11 -6.19
CA VAL A 193 0.24 13.96 -7.03
C VAL A 193 1.51 13.40 -7.66
N ILE A 194 1.79 12.11 -7.47
CA ILE A 194 2.96 11.44 -8.01
C ILE A 194 2.51 10.44 -9.07
N ASP A 195 3.06 10.55 -10.28
CA ASP A 195 2.81 9.67 -11.42
C ASP A 195 1.31 9.50 -11.77
N PRO A 196 0.65 10.52 -12.37
CA PRO A 196 -0.74 10.40 -12.84
C PRO A 196 -0.93 9.42 -14.01
N ALA A 197 0.15 8.77 -14.46
CA ALA A 197 0.24 7.45 -15.08
C ALA A 197 -0.49 7.16 -16.38
N SER A 198 -1.82 7.28 -16.43
CA SER A 198 -2.60 6.65 -17.48
C SER A 198 -2.81 7.50 -18.74
N PRO A 199 -2.64 6.91 -19.94
CA PRO A 199 -3.00 7.55 -21.20
C PRO A 199 -4.49 7.39 -21.56
N TYR A 200 -5.25 6.57 -20.81
CA TYR A 200 -6.64 6.24 -21.15
C TYR A 200 -7.59 7.31 -20.62
N GLU A 201 -8.47 7.84 -21.47
CA GLU A 201 -9.39 8.93 -21.12
C GLU A 201 -10.28 8.58 -19.92
N GLU A 202 -10.72 7.33 -19.81
CA GLU A 202 -11.56 6.88 -18.69
C GLU A 202 -10.82 6.88 -17.34
N GLU A 203 -9.51 6.58 -17.35
CA GLU A 203 -8.66 6.60 -16.15
C GLU A 203 -8.32 8.04 -15.74
N GLN A 204 -8.11 8.92 -16.73
CA GLN A 204 -7.91 10.34 -16.50
C GLN A 204 -9.17 11.00 -15.93
N ALA A 205 -10.34 10.68 -16.48
CA ALA A 205 -11.63 11.17 -15.96
C ALA A 205 -11.95 10.62 -14.56
N LEU A 206 -11.53 9.39 -14.25
CA LEU A 206 -11.59 8.84 -12.90
C LEU A 206 -10.71 9.64 -11.94
N LEU A 207 -9.44 9.85 -12.30
CA LEU A 207 -8.49 10.60 -11.48
C LEU A 207 -9.00 12.04 -11.23
N ASP A 208 -9.50 12.72 -12.26
CA ASP A 208 -10.09 14.06 -12.12
C ASP A 208 -11.22 14.12 -11.09
N ARG A 209 -12.10 13.11 -11.10
CA ARG A 209 -13.22 13.00 -10.15
C ARG A 209 -12.73 12.78 -8.72
N LEU A 210 -11.75 11.90 -8.52
CA LEU A 210 -11.18 11.61 -7.19
C LEU A 210 -10.40 12.80 -6.63
N LEU A 211 -9.80 13.62 -7.51
CA LEU A 211 -9.02 14.79 -7.13
C LEU A 211 -9.83 16.10 -7.10
N GLU A 212 -11.12 16.08 -7.43
CA GLU A 212 -11.94 17.28 -7.66
C GLU A 212 -11.81 18.30 -6.52
N LYS A 213 -11.97 17.82 -5.28
CA LYS A 213 -11.93 18.62 -4.04
C LYS A 213 -10.53 18.79 -3.45
N ARG A 214 -9.51 18.14 -4.01
CA ARG A 214 -8.14 18.19 -3.47
C ARG A 214 -7.39 19.39 -4.02
N LYS A 215 -6.73 20.14 -3.13
CA LYS A 215 -5.86 21.26 -3.50
C LYS A 215 -4.47 20.73 -3.88
N ILE A 216 -4.30 20.44 -5.17
CA ILE A 216 -3.03 19.95 -5.71
C ILE A 216 -2.03 21.11 -5.69
N ARG A 217 -0.88 20.89 -5.04
CA ARG A 217 0.24 21.84 -5.04
C ARG A 217 1.08 21.68 -6.31
N GLU A 218 1.43 20.44 -6.65
CA GLU A 218 2.29 20.12 -7.79
C GLU A 218 2.11 18.64 -8.18
N ILE A 219 2.45 18.33 -9.44
CA ILE A 219 2.59 16.96 -9.94
C ILE A 219 4.08 16.61 -9.96
N TRP A 220 4.46 15.49 -9.36
CA TRP A 220 5.83 15.00 -9.32
C TRP A 220 5.95 13.72 -10.16
N LEU A 221 6.98 13.65 -11.00
CA LEU A 221 7.25 12.47 -11.83
C LEU A 221 8.46 11.73 -11.29
N THR A 222 8.31 10.42 -11.05
CA THR A 222 9.42 9.58 -10.59
C THR A 222 10.47 9.38 -11.67
N HIS A 223 10.05 9.14 -12.92
CA HIS A 223 10.92 8.99 -14.09
C HIS A 223 10.13 9.13 -15.40
N LEU A 224 10.78 8.87 -16.54
CA LEU A 224 10.27 9.17 -17.88
C LEU A 224 9.34 8.11 -18.49
N HIS A 225 9.20 6.92 -17.90
CA HIS A 225 8.48 5.83 -18.56
C HIS A 225 7.00 6.15 -18.73
N ARG A 226 6.45 5.67 -19.86
CA ARG A 226 5.16 6.10 -20.37
C ARG A 226 4.02 5.85 -19.38
N ASP A 227 4.03 4.70 -18.72
CA ASP A 227 3.05 4.29 -17.72
C ASP A 227 3.10 5.10 -16.41
N HIS A 228 4.09 5.98 -16.23
CA HIS A 228 4.16 6.91 -15.11
C HIS A 228 3.72 8.32 -15.49
N VAL A 229 4.05 8.75 -16.71
CA VAL A 229 3.92 10.15 -17.12
C VAL A 229 2.69 10.48 -17.97
N SER A 230 1.99 9.48 -18.52
CA SER A 230 1.01 9.74 -19.60
C SER A 230 -0.17 10.63 -19.19
N GLY A 231 -0.57 10.62 -17.91
CA GLY A 231 -1.63 11.48 -17.39
C GLY A 231 -1.18 12.90 -17.00
N ALA A 232 0.11 13.21 -17.07
CA ALA A 232 0.67 14.41 -16.44
C ALA A 232 0.24 15.71 -17.11
N ASN A 233 0.35 15.80 -18.44
CA ASN A 233 -0.08 17.00 -19.18
C ASN A 233 -1.59 17.25 -19.02
N HIS A 234 -2.40 16.20 -19.09
CA HIS A 234 -3.86 16.28 -18.89
C HIS A 234 -4.18 16.88 -17.52
N LEU A 235 -3.62 16.32 -16.45
CA LEU A 235 -3.88 16.80 -15.09
C LEU A 235 -3.35 18.22 -14.87
N LYS A 236 -2.19 18.55 -15.45
CA LYS A 236 -1.63 19.92 -15.46
C LYS A 236 -2.60 20.91 -16.08
N GLU A 237 -3.10 20.65 -17.29
CA GLU A 237 -4.03 21.52 -17.99
C GLU A 237 -5.36 21.65 -17.23
N ARG A 238 -5.90 20.52 -16.79
CA ARG A 238 -7.20 20.46 -16.09
C ARG A 238 -7.21 21.17 -14.75
N ARG A 239 -6.06 21.22 -14.05
CA ARG A 239 -5.94 21.75 -12.67
C ARG A 239 -5.11 23.03 -12.58
N GLY A 240 -4.42 23.43 -13.64
CA GLY A 240 -3.54 24.61 -13.67
C GLY A 240 -2.35 24.51 -12.71
N VAL A 241 -1.78 23.31 -12.56
CA VAL A 241 -0.67 23.03 -11.61
C VAL A 241 0.62 22.71 -12.35
N ARG A 242 1.76 22.89 -11.66
CA ARG A 242 3.08 22.63 -12.24
C ARG A 242 3.43 21.14 -12.21
N ILE A 243 4.29 20.73 -13.14
CA ILE A 243 4.97 19.44 -13.16
C ILE A 243 6.44 19.63 -12.77
N ALA A 244 6.92 18.82 -11.82
CA ALA A 244 8.32 18.73 -11.45
C ALA A 244 8.88 17.32 -11.72
N ALA A 245 10.12 17.26 -12.18
CA ALA A 245 10.84 16.01 -12.42
C ALA A 245 12.35 16.20 -12.18
N HIS A 246 13.12 15.11 -12.12
CA HIS A 246 14.58 15.22 -12.10
C HIS A 246 15.12 15.87 -13.40
N PRO A 247 16.23 16.64 -13.39
CA PRO A 247 16.76 17.28 -14.60
C PRO A 247 16.96 16.36 -15.81
N ILE A 248 17.45 15.14 -15.58
CA ILE A 248 17.61 14.13 -16.64
C ILE A 248 16.25 13.70 -17.20
N THR A 249 15.28 13.42 -16.33
CA THR A 249 13.91 13.04 -16.72
C THR A 249 13.24 14.18 -17.49
N ALA A 250 13.37 15.43 -17.04
CA ALA A 250 12.82 16.59 -17.71
C ALA A 250 13.40 16.78 -19.13
N ARG A 251 14.72 16.61 -19.28
CA ARG A 251 15.38 16.64 -20.59
C ARG A 251 14.87 15.53 -21.50
N ASP A 252 14.80 14.31 -20.99
CA ASP A 252 14.43 13.13 -21.79
C ASP A 252 12.92 13.10 -22.12
N LEU A 253 12.10 13.87 -21.40
CA LEU A 253 10.68 14.11 -21.68
C LEU A 253 10.40 15.34 -22.57
N GLN A 254 11.43 16.07 -23.02
CA GLN A 254 11.24 17.29 -23.80
C GLN A 254 10.40 17.02 -25.06
N GLY A 255 9.31 17.78 -25.24
CA GLY A 255 8.36 17.61 -26.35
C GLY A 255 7.32 16.51 -26.13
N VAL A 256 7.39 15.78 -25.02
CA VAL A 256 6.41 14.74 -24.62
C VAL A 256 5.61 15.21 -23.41
N VAL A 257 6.28 15.67 -22.36
CA VAL A 257 5.66 16.20 -21.14
C VAL A 257 6.19 17.59 -20.85
N GLU A 258 5.27 18.52 -20.53
CA GLU A 258 5.63 19.89 -20.22
C GLU A 258 6.07 20.03 -18.77
N VAL A 259 7.30 19.61 -18.47
CA VAL A 259 7.92 19.79 -17.16
C VAL A 259 8.23 21.27 -16.91
N ASP A 260 7.62 21.85 -15.88
CA ASP A 260 7.74 23.29 -15.56
C ASP A 260 8.99 23.63 -14.76
N ARG A 261 9.47 22.68 -13.95
CA ARG A 261 10.70 22.84 -13.18
C ARG A 261 11.39 21.51 -12.92
N THR A 262 12.65 21.59 -12.52
CA THR A 262 13.40 20.43 -12.06
C THR A 262 13.55 20.39 -10.55
N PHE A 263 13.67 19.20 -9.98
CA PHE A 263 14.03 19.06 -8.57
C PHE A 263 15.45 19.54 -8.29
N GLU A 264 15.66 20.13 -7.12
CA GLU A 264 16.98 20.33 -6.54
C GLU A 264 17.50 19.03 -5.89
N GLU A 265 18.82 18.91 -5.74
CA GLU A 265 19.42 17.76 -5.07
C GLU A 265 18.97 17.69 -3.61
N ASN A 266 18.33 16.59 -3.22
CA ASN A 266 17.72 16.39 -1.91
C ASN A 266 16.64 17.42 -1.54
N GLU A 267 15.92 17.97 -2.54
CA GLU A 267 14.84 18.93 -2.33
C GLU A 267 13.87 18.43 -1.25
N ARG A 268 13.64 19.29 -0.25
CA ARG A 268 12.74 19.03 0.88
C ARG A 268 11.60 20.03 0.84
N LEU A 269 10.38 19.51 0.79
CA LEU A 269 9.15 20.28 0.72
C LEU A 269 8.29 20.03 1.96
N GLU A 270 7.99 21.09 2.70
CA GLU A 270 6.96 21.09 3.73
C GLU A 270 5.61 21.50 3.11
N LEU A 271 4.58 20.66 3.28
CA LEU A 271 3.23 21.00 2.86
C LEU A 271 2.49 21.69 4.00
N ALA A 272 1.72 22.73 3.68
CA ALA A 272 0.88 23.42 4.64
C ALA A 272 -0.24 22.52 5.17
N GLY A 273 -0.61 22.73 6.44
CA GLY A 273 -1.73 22.08 7.13
C GLY A 273 -1.35 21.43 8.45
N ASP A 274 -2.35 21.00 9.23
CA ASP A 274 -2.22 20.51 10.62
C ASP A 274 -1.33 19.26 10.78
N SER A 275 -1.03 18.56 9.69
CA SER A 275 -0.36 17.26 9.74
C SER A 275 1.16 17.31 9.57
N GLY A 276 1.75 18.48 9.26
CA GLY A 276 3.20 18.69 9.17
C GLY A 276 3.90 17.76 8.17
N TRP A 277 3.35 17.62 6.97
CA TRP A 277 3.92 16.73 5.94
C TRP A 277 5.23 17.28 5.42
N VAL A 278 6.25 16.43 5.40
CA VAL A 278 7.55 16.74 4.83
C VAL A 278 7.91 15.66 3.82
N LEU A 279 8.06 16.08 2.57
CA LEU A 279 8.46 15.23 1.46
C LEU A 279 9.87 15.60 1.03
N ARG A 280 10.72 14.59 0.85
CA ARG A 280 12.09 14.76 0.37
C ARG A 280 12.32 13.92 -0.88
N VAL A 281 12.86 14.54 -1.92
CA VAL A 281 13.15 13.87 -3.19
C VAL A 281 14.58 13.37 -3.20
N PHE A 282 14.79 12.11 -3.53
CA PHE A 282 16.11 11.51 -3.67
C PHE A 282 16.33 11.03 -5.10
N HIS A 283 17.41 11.48 -5.74
CA HIS A 283 17.87 10.90 -7.00
C HIS A 283 18.35 9.46 -6.77
N THR A 284 17.65 8.51 -7.38
CA THR A 284 17.83 7.06 -7.23
C THR A 284 17.99 6.40 -8.60
N PRO A 285 19.06 6.74 -9.34
CA PRO A 285 19.29 6.16 -10.67
C PRO A 285 19.53 4.65 -10.60
N GLY A 286 19.31 3.97 -11.70
CA GLY A 286 19.59 2.54 -11.83
C GLY A 286 18.59 1.82 -12.70
N HIS A 287 17.28 2.05 -12.47
CA HIS A 287 16.23 1.64 -13.40
C HIS A 287 16.14 2.62 -14.57
N ALA A 288 15.96 3.91 -14.25
CA ALA A 288 16.09 5.02 -15.19
C ALA A 288 17.15 6.02 -14.69
N ARG A 289 17.81 6.72 -15.62
CA ARG A 289 18.92 7.63 -15.29
C ARG A 289 18.50 8.83 -14.44
N GLY A 290 17.28 9.31 -14.64
CA GLY A 290 16.68 10.40 -13.87
C GLY A 290 15.70 9.95 -12.79
N HIS A 291 15.69 8.66 -12.43
CA HIS A 291 14.73 8.13 -11.47
C HIS A 291 14.86 8.78 -10.08
N VAL A 292 13.74 9.07 -9.44
CA VAL A 292 13.69 9.57 -8.06
C VAL A 292 12.75 8.73 -7.19
N CYS A 293 13.08 8.65 -5.90
CA CYS A 293 12.14 8.24 -4.86
C CYS A 293 11.70 9.48 -4.07
N VAL A 294 10.48 9.42 -3.55
CA VAL A 294 9.94 10.46 -2.66
C VAL A 294 9.79 9.87 -1.26
N PHE A 295 10.47 10.46 -0.29
CA PHE A 295 10.46 10.04 1.10
C PHE A 295 9.62 10.99 1.94
N GLU A 296 8.64 10.44 2.63
CA GLU A 296 7.84 11.15 3.62
C GLU A 296 8.46 10.97 5.01
N GLU A 297 9.00 12.07 5.56
CA GLU A 297 9.89 12.01 6.74
C GLU A 297 9.15 11.67 8.05
N LYS A 298 7.87 12.06 8.18
CA LYS A 298 7.16 11.95 9.47
C LYS A 298 6.91 10.49 9.86
N ASN A 299 6.53 9.63 8.91
CA ASN A 299 6.25 8.22 9.21
C ASN A 299 7.19 7.25 8.48
N GLY A 300 8.10 7.74 7.64
CA GLY A 300 9.05 6.91 6.92
C GLY A 300 8.45 6.17 5.73
N SER A 301 7.50 6.79 5.03
CA SER A 301 6.89 6.21 3.82
C SER A 301 7.76 6.52 2.61
N LEU A 302 8.25 5.49 1.91
CA LEU A 302 9.05 5.68 0.70
C LEU A 302 8.23 5.33 -0.54
N ILE A 303 7.99 6.31 -1.39
CA ILE A 303 7.37 6.13 -2.70
C ILE A 303 8.51 5.77 -3.63
N THR A 304 8.55 4.49 -4.00
CA THR A 304 9.75 3.93 -4.62
C THR A 304 9.77 4.13 -6.13
N GLY A 305 8.67 4.55 -6.76
CA GLY A 305 8.53 4.46 -8.22
C GLY A 305 8.85 3.03 -8.66
N ASP A 306 9.74 2.93 -9.64
CA ASP A 306 10.30 1.69 -10.16
C ASP A 306 11.69 1.39 -9.62
N LEU A 307 12.08 1.94 -8.46
CA LEU A 307 13.22 1.38 -7.74
C LEU A 307 12.87 -0.02 -7.19
N MET A 308 11.60 -0.24 -6.83
CA MET A 308 11.08 -1.52 -6.31
C MET A 308 9.62 -1.72 -6.72
N ALA A 309 9.21 -2.99 -6.82
CA ALA A 309 7.83 -3.39 -7.06
C ALA A 309 7.24 -4.17 -5.87
N GLY A 310 5.92 -4.11 -5.70
CA GLY A 310 5.18 -4.89 -4.71
C GLY A 310 5.10 -6.39 -5.06
N PHE A 311 5.47 -6.77 -6.29
CA PHE A 311 5.64 -8.15 -6.72
C PHE A 311 6.68 -8.24 -7.84
N GLY A 312 7.30 -9.41 -7.98
CA GLY A 312 8.32 -9.63 -9.00
C GLY A 312 9.57 -8.77 -8.78
N THR A 313 10.27 -8.44 -9.86
CA THR A 313 11.45 -7.58 -9.83
C THR A 313 11.44 -6.61 -10.99
N ILE A 314 11.89 -5.38 -10.77
CA ILE A 314 12.00 -4.35 -11.81
C ILE A 314 13.01 -4.74 -12.91
N VAL A 315 12.76 -4.30 -14.15
CA VAL A 315 13.71 -4.47 -15.26
C VAL A 315 14.82 -3.44 -15.17
N ILE A 316 16.08 -3.86 -15.27
CA ILE A 316 17.25 -2.97 -15.30
C ILE A 316 17.95 -3.19 -16.64
N ASP A 317 17.60 -2.39 -17.64
CA ASP A 317 17.99 -2.63 -19.04
C ASP A 317 18.93 -1.53 -19.59
N PRO A 318 20.18 -1.83 -19.94
CA PRO A 318 21.08 -0.88 -20.57
C PRO A 318 20.59 -0.39 -21.95
N PRO A 319 20.93 0.84 -22.38
CA PRO A 319 21.84 1.79 -21.72
C PRO A 319 21.15 2.68 -20.67
N GLU A 320 19.83 2.56 -20.50
CA GLU A 320 19.08 3.37 -19.55
C GLU A 320 19.33 2.91 -18.11
N GLY A 321 19.23 1.60 -17.89
CA GLY A 321 19.45 0.95 -16.62
C GLY A 321 20.91 0.57 -16.38
N HIS A 322 21.34 0.61 -15.11
CA HIS A 322 22.68 0.23 -14.68
C HIS A 322 22.65 -0.44 -13.31
N MET A 323 23.06 -1.71 -13.26
CA MET A 323 22.90 -2.55 -12.07
C MET A 323 23.69 -2.04 -10.85
N ALA A 324 24.96 -1.66 -11.00
CA ALA A 324 25.74 -1.18 -9.86
C ALA A 324 25.13 0.11 -9.24
N THR A 325 24.66 1.01 -10.11
CA THR A 325 24.00 2.25 -9.67
C THR A 325 22.66 1.96 -8.99
N TYR A 326 21.90 0.98 -9.50
CA TYR A 326 20.66 0.51 -8.88
C TYR A 326 20.90 -0.03 -7.46
N PHE A 327 21.97 -0.80 -7.25
CA PHE A 327 22.37 -1.29 -5.93
C PHE A 327 22.70 -0.15 -4.95
N ASP A 328 23.44 0.86 -5.41
CA ASP A 328 23.78 2.02 -4.57
C ASP A 328 22.53 2.82 -4.19
N SER A 329 21.58 2.98 -5.12
CA SER A 329 20.28 3.61 -4.86
C SER A 329 19.47 2.84 -3.81
N LEU A 330 19.39 1.51 -3.91
CA LEU A 330 18.71 0.67 -2.90
C LEU A 330 19.35 0.82 -1.52
N ARG A 331 20.69 0.75 -1.42
CA ARG A 331 21.41 0.91 -0.14
C ARG A 331 21.20 2.29 0.48
N ARG A 332 21.22 3.35 -0.34
CA ARG A 332 20.92 4.72 0.13
C ARG A 332 19.51 4.82 0.70
N MET A 333 18.52 4.21 0.05
CA MET A 333 17.14 4.20 0.54
C MET A 333 16.97 3.35 1.80
N GLN A 334 17.70 2.24 1.92
CA GLN A 334 17.70 1.38 3.12
C GLN A 334 18.28 2.09 4.36
N ALA A 335 19.24 3.00 4.15
CA ALA A 335 19.89 3.74 5.22
C ALA A 335 19.00 4.85 5.84
N LEU A 336 17.89 5.22 5.17
CA LEU A 336 16.88 6.12 5.72
C LEU A 336 16.05 5.42 6.80
N ASP A 337 15.30 6.19 7.59
CA ASP A 337 14.31 5.66 8.55
C ASP A 337 13.01 5.25 7.85
N VAL A 338 13.14 4.43 6.81
CA VAL A 338 12.02 3.86 6.07
C VAL A 338 11.31 2.79 6.88
N THR A 339 9.98 2.86 6.91
CA THR A 339 9.11 1.88 7.59
C THR A 339 8.22 1.12 6.62
N ALA A 340 7.86 1.74 5.49
CA ALA A 340 7.02 1.14 4.47
C ALA A 340 7.39 1.62 3.05
N LEU A 341 7.15 0.77 2.06
CA LEU A 341 7.44 1.01 0.65
C LEU A 341 6.14 1.06 -0.15
N PHE A 342 6.02 2.10 -0.96
CA PHE A 342 4.86 2.42 -1.80
C PHE A 342 5.30 2.38 -3.27
N PRO A 343 5.28 1.19 -3.90
CA PRO A 343 5.78 0.99 -5.26
C PRO A 343 4.81 1.47 -6.32
N ALA A 344 5.31 1.80 -7.51
CA ALA A 344 4.43 2.13 -8.62
C ALA A 344 3.62 0.92 -9.13
N HIS A 345 4.14 -0.30 -8.94
CA HIS A 345 3.41 -1.52 -9.32
C HIS A 345 3.25 -2.47 -8.13
N GLY A 346 2.02 -2.95 -7.93
CA GLY A 346 1.70 -3.92 -6.89
C GLY A 346 1.34 -3.32 -5.53
N PRO A 347 1.22 -4.16 -4.49
CA PRO A 347 0.80 -3.72 -3.17
C PRO A 347 1.91 -2.97 -2.42
N VAL A 348 1.49 -2.16 -1.44
CA VAL A 348 2.38 -1.56 -0.43
C VAL A 348 3.05 -2.66 0.39
N LEU A 349 4.32 -2.44 0.75
CA LEU A 349 5.11 -3.37 1.54
C LEU A 349 5.44 -2.74 2.90
N ALA A 350 5.16 -3.47 3.98
CA ALA A 350 5.68 -3.12 5.31
C ALA A 350 7.14 -3.57 5.45
N ASN A 351 7.77 -3.28 6.60
CA ASN A 351 9.12 -3.74 6.95
C ASN A 351 10.13 -3.36 5.87
N ALA A 352 10.16 -2.07 5.54
CA ALA A 352 10.87 -1.54 4.38
C ALA A 352 12.35 -1.95 4.31
N LYS A 353 13.07 -1.89 5.44
CA LYS A 353 14.50 -2.20 5.49
C LYS A 353 14.78 -3.66 5.14
N GLU A 354 13.97 -4.58 5.69
CA GLU A 354 14.02 -6.01 5.40
C GLU A 354 13.65 -6.29 3.95
N LYS A 355 12.63 -5.63 3.41
CA LYS A 355 12.23 -5.80 2.00
C LYS A 355 13.27 -5.30 1.01
N ILE A 356 13.95 -4.19 1.30
CA ILE A 356 15.09 -3.74 0.50
C ILE A 356 16.23 -4.77 0.57
N GLN A 357 16.49 -5.34 1.76
CA GLN A 357 17.52 -6.38 1.91
C GLN A 357 17.20 -7.64 1.10
N GLU A 358 15.96 -8.14 1.18
CA GLU A 358 15.49 -9.28 0.38
C GLU A 358 15.69 -9.04 -1.13
N TYR A 359 15.42 -7.81 -1.60
CA TYR A 359 15.65 -7.39 -2.98
C TYR A 359 17.13 -7.44 -3.38
N LEU A 360 18.01 -6.87 -2.55
CA LEU A 360 19.46 -6.89 -2.75
C LEU A 360 19.99 -8.32 -2.83
N ASP A 361 19.60 -9.17 -1.86
CA ASP A 361 20.05 -10.55 -1.76
C ASP A 361 19.58 -11.38 -2.96
N HIS A 362 18.32 -11.20 -3.39
CA HIS A 362 17.78 -11.87 -4.56
C HIS A 362 18.57 -11.54 -5.85
N ARG A 363 18.99 -10.28 -6.02
CA ARG A 363 19.79 -9.85 -7.18
C ARG A 363 21.21 -10.40 -7.13
N LEU A 364 21.87 -10.33 -5.98
CA LEU A 364 23.21 -10.91 -5.80
C LEU A 364 23.21 -12.41 -6.04
N HIS A 365 22.16 -13.11 -5.62
CA HIS A 365 22.00 -14.53 -5.90
C HIS A 365 21.88 -14.82 -7.40
N ARG A 366 21.13 -13.99 -8.15
CA ARG A 366 21.03 -14.11 -9.62
C ARG A 366 22.37 -13.84 -10.31
N GLU A 367 23.12 -12.83 -9.86
CA GLU A 367 24.47 -12.54 -10.37
C GLU A 367 25.43 -13.71 -10.14
N LYS A 368 25.47 -14.26 -8.91
CA LYS A 368 26.26 -15.46 -8.58
C LYS A 368 25.92 -16.65 -9.47
N LYS A 369 24.63 -16.88 -9.74
CA LYS A 369 24.17 -17.94 -10.65
C LYS A 369 24.72 -17.76 -12.07
N ILE A 370 24.69 -16.53 -12.59
CA ILE A 370 25.23 -16.22 -13.93
C ILE A 370 26.74 -16.49 -13.94
N LEU A 371 27.48 -15.97 -12.95
CA LEU A 371 28.92 -16.19 -12.85
C LEU A 371 29.30 -17.66 -12.72
N SER A 372 28.50 -18.46 -12.01
CA SER A 372 28.74 -19.91 -11.87
C SER A 372 28.39 -20.74 -13.11
N ALA A 373 27.68 -20.15 -14.08
CA ALA A 373 27.32 -20.79 -15.34
C ALA A 373 28.31 -20.47 -16.48
N TRP A 374 29.24 -19.53 -16.22
CA TRP A 374 30.44 -19.28 -17.01
C TRP A 374 31.57 -20.18 -16.50
#